data_AF-A0A838IT97-F1
#
_entry.id   AF-A0A838IT97-F1
#
_cell.length_a   1.000
_cell.length_b   1.000
_cell.length_c   1.000
_cell.angle_alpha   90.00
_cell.angle_beta   90.00
_cell.angle_gamma   90.00
#
_symmetry.space_group_name_H-M   'P 1'
#
loop_
_entity.id
_entity.type
_entity.pdbx_description
1 polymer ?
#
loop_
_entity_poly.entity_id
_entity_poly.type
_entity_poly.pdbx_seq_one_letter_code
_entity_poly.pdbx_strand_id
1 'polypeptide(L)'
;MPTWLLSADGQLLNLDNVEYLDVLDVFAEDAPAEEVAAGELEPAYSELVGFLASGHEIVLFDDEDAEVVMHAFDLLKTYLTSPSFEAVHAGTVVSVQDLVDRASAKKN
;
A
#
# COMPACT_ATOMS: atom_id res chain seq x y z
N MET A 1 20.96 1.11 5.21
CA MET A 1 20.15 1.82 6.24
C MET A 1 18.71 1.40 6.00
N PRO A 2 17.92 1.15 7.06
CA PRO A 2 16.53 0.71 6.90
C PRO A 2 15.72 1.72 6.09
N THR A 3 14.86 1.22 5.21
CA THR A 3 13.87 2.03 4.48
C THR A 3 12.62 2.18 5.35
N TRP A 4 12.14 3.41 5.49
CA TRP A 4 10.96 3.72 6.31
C TRP A 4 9.80 4.19 5.45
N LEU A 5 8.61 3.65 5.71
CA LEU A 5 7.36 4.12 5.12
C LEU A 5 6.51 4.85 6.16
N LEU A 6 5.73 5.83 5.69
CA LEU A 6 4.62 6.41 6.44
C LEU A 6 3.33 5.68 6.03
N SER A 7 2.66 5.04 6.98
CA SER A 7 1.35 4.40 6.77
C SER A 7 0.24 5.43 6.56
N ALA A 8 -0.93 4.97 6.11
CA ALA A 8 -2.10 5.81 5.91
C ALA A 8 -2.56 6.51 7.21
N ASP A 9 -2.40 5.85 8.36
CA ASP A 9 -2.72 6.39 9.69
C ASP A 9 -1.57 7.21 10.33
N GLY A 10 -0.48 7.45 9.60
CA GLY A 10 0.63 8.31 10.04
C GLY A 10 1.66 7.64 10.94
N GLN A 11 1.68 6.31 11.02
CA GLN A 11 2.70 5.53 11.71
C GLN A 11 3.95 5.33 10.84
N LEU A 12 5.11 5.15 11.48
CA LEU A 12 6.37 4.85 10.79
C LEU A 12 6.62 3.35 10.76
N LEU A 13 6.73 2.81 9.56
CA LEU A 13 6.98 1.40 9.30
C LEU A 13 8.42 1.18 8.82
N ASN A 14 9.17 0.34 9.53
CA ASN A 14 10.46 -0.14 9.05
C ASN A 14 10.24 -1.33 8.12
N LEU A 15 10.62 -1.17 6.85
CA LEU A 15 10.46 -2.22 5.83
C LEU A 15 11.30 -3.47 6.09
N ASP A 16 12.37 -3.38 6.88
CA ASP A 16 13.14 -4.56 7.28
C ASP A 16 12.32 -5.53 8.16
N ASN A 17 11.19 -5.07 8.71
CA ASN A 17 10.28 -5.88 9.53
C ASN A 17 9.00 -6.33 8.79
N VAL A 18 8.84 -5.93 7.53
CA VAL A 18 7.70 -6.31 6.70
C VAL A 18 8.02 -7.62 6.01
N GLU A 19 7.16 -8.62 6.18
CA GLU A 19 7.33 -9.93 5.56
C GLU A 19 6.89 -9.91 4.09
N TYR A 20 5.74 -9.30 3.83
CA TYR A 20 5.23 -9.10 2.48
C TYR A 20 4.23 -7.95 2.41
N LEU A 21 3.95 -7.52 1.19
CA LEU A 21 2.97 -6.49 0.86
C LEU A 21 1.91 -7.13 -0.03
N ASP A 22 0.63 -6.80 0.18
CA ASP A 22 -0.47 -7.27 -0.65
C ASP A 22 -1.56 -6.21 -0.82
N VAL A 23 -2.41 -6.40 -1.84
CA VAL A 23 -3.62 -5.58 -2.04
C VAL A 23 -4.83 -6.41 -1.63
N LEU A 24 -5.62 -5.87 -0.70
CA LEU A 24 -6.80 -6.52 -0.16
C LEU A 24 -8.05 -5.77 -0.57
N ASP A 25 -9.10 -6.51 -0.89
CA ASP A 25 -10.44 -5.98 -1.06
C ASP A 25 -11.15 -5.88 0.27
N VAL A 26 -11.69 -4.70 0.58
CA VAL A 26 -12.41 -4.44 1.83
C VAL A 26 -13.90 -4.33 1.56
N PHE A 27 -14.66 -5.23 2.17
CA PHE A 27 -16.11 -5.28 2.09
C PHE A 27 -16.74 -4.60 3.32
N ALA A 28 -18.02 -4.23 3.21
CA ALA A 28 -18.77 -3.69 4.34
C ALA A 28 -18.77 -4.69 5.53
N GLU A 29 -18.72 -4.18 6.75
CA GLU A 29 -18.68 -5.02 7.96
C GLU A 29 -19.87 -5.98 8.08
N ASP A 30 -21.01 -5.63 7.51
CA ASP A 30 -22.24 -6.42 7.49
C ASP A 30 -22.47 -7.21 6.19
N ALA A 31 -21.48 -7.23 5.29
CA ALA A 31 -21.55 -7.98 4.03
C ALA A 31 -21.68 -9.50 4.30
N PRO A 32 -22.69 -10.18 3.71
CA PRO A 32 -22.82 -11.63 3.85
C PRO A 32 -21.61 -12.37 3.26
N ALA A 33 -20.92 -13.17 4.08
CA ALA A 33 -19.70 -13.89 3.66
C ALA A 33 -19.93 -14.83 2.46
N GLU A 34 -21.13 -15.41 2.33
CA GLU A 34 -21.50 -16.26 1.20
C GLU A 34 -21.56 -15.49 -0.13
N GLU A 35 -22.05 -14.24 -0.10
CA GLU A 35 -22.14 -13.37 -1.28
C GLU A 35 -20.76 -12.83 -1.68
N VAL A 36 -19.92 -12.48 -0.70
CA VAL A 36 -18.51 -12.11 -0.93
C VAL A 36 -17.76 -13.27 -1.59
N ALA A 37 -17.86 -14.49 -1.04
CA ALA A 37 -17.18 -15.66 -1.58
C ALA A 37 -17.68 -16.07 -2.97
N ALA A 38 -18.94 -15.76 -3.30
CA ALA A 38 -19.52 -15.98 -4.61
C ALA A 38 -19.15 -14.89 -5.65
N GLY A 39 -18.51 -13.79 -5.21
CA GLY A 39 -18.20 -12.64 -6.07
C GLY A 39 -19.45 -11.85 -6.49
N GLU A 40 -20.50 -11.90 -5.67
CA GLU A 40 -21.78 -11.21 -5.93
C GLU A 40 -21.79 -9.78 -5.36
N LEU A 41 -20.82 -9.45 -4.53
CA LEU A 41 -20.60 -8.12 -3.97
C LEU A 41 -19.33 -7.52 -4.52
N GLU A 42 -19.40 -6.23 -4.81
CA GLU A 42 -18.21 -5.42 -5.10
C GLU A 42 -17.58 -4.95 -3.77
N PRO A 43 -16.25 -4.86 -3.70
CA PRO A 43 -15.56 -4.24 -2.58
C PRO A 43 -16.01 -2.78 -2.39
N ALA A 44 -16.01 -2.31 -1.14
CA ALA A 44 -16.25 -0.90 -0.85
C ALA A 44 -15.04 -0.03 -1.20
N TYR A 45 -13.84 -0.56 -0.97
CA TYR A 45 -12.56 0.02 -1.33
C TYR A 45 -11.49 -1.08 -1.30
N SER A 46 -10.28 -0.77 -1.77
CA SER A 46 -9.13 -1.66 -1.68
C SER A 46 -8.03 -1.01 -0.82
N GLU A 47 -7.23 -1.85 -0.17
CA GLU A 47 -6.12 -1.43 0.69
C GLU A 47 -4.81 -2.07 0.23
N LEU A 48 -3.74 -1.28 0.19
CA LEU A 48 -2.37 -1.78 0.15
C LEU A 48 -1.88 -1.98 1.59
N VAL A 49 -1.60 -3.23 1.96
CA VAL A 49 -1.30 -3.62 3.34
C VAL A 49 0.12 -4.20 3.43
N GLY A 50 0.82 -3.82 4.49
CA GLY A 50 2.05 -4.47 4.91
C GLY A 50 1.82 -5.45 6.06
N PHE A 51 2.29 -6.67 5.88
CA PHE A 51 2.17 -7.74 6.86
C PHE A 51 3.46 -7.87 7.68
N LEU A 52 3.33 -7.81 9.00
CA LEU A 52 4.44 -7.98 9.93
C LEU A 52 4.56 -9.42 10.42
N ALA A 53 5.77 -9.81 10.82
CA ALA A 53 6.03 -11.10 11.46
C ALA A 53 5.25 -11.34 12.75
N SER A 54 4.74 -10.28 13.38
CA SER A 54 3.84 -10.37 14.55
C SER A 54 2.42 -10.82 14.19
N GLY A 55 2.09 -10.91 12.90
CA GLY A 55 0.71 -11.09 12.40
C GLY A 55 -0.13 -9.82 12.44
N HIS A 56 0.48 -8.64 12.61
CA HIS A 56 -0.22 -7.37 12.54
C HIS A 56 -0.14 -6.82 11.11
N GLU A 57 -1.23 -6.20 10.69
CA GLU A 57 -1.42 -5.60 9.37
C GLU A 57 -1.35 -4.08 9.51
N ILE A 58 -0.70 -3.42 8.55
CA ILE A 58 -0.59 -1.96 8.50
C ILE A 58 -1.03 -1.49 7.12
N VAL A 59 -2.05 -0.63 7.09
CA VAL A 59 -2.54 -0.01 5.86
C VAL A 59 -1.57 1.09 5.43
N LEU A 60 -1.04 0.96 4.22
CA LEU A 60 -0.10 1.91 3.63
C LEU A 60 -0.78 2.93 2.72
N PHE A 61 -1.88 2.51 2.10
CA PHE A 61 -2.67 3.30 1.15
C PHE A 61 -4.01 2.60 0.94
N ASP A 62 -5.06 3.38 0.72
CA ASP A 62 -6.40 2.90 0.40
C ASP A 62 -7.05 3.83 -0.63
N ASP A 63 -7.92 3.27 -1.48
CA ASP A 63 -8.73 4.04 -2.44
C ASP A 63 -9.98 3.24 -2.82
N GLU A 64 -11.05 3.95 -3.20
CA GLU A 64 -12.28 3.34 -3.71
C GLU A 64 -12.06 2.68 -5.10
N ASP A 65 -11.05 3.13 -5.86
CA ASP A 65 -10.67 2.56 -7.14
C ASP A 65 -9.50 1.56 -6.98
N ALA A 66 -9.81 0.26 -7.14
CA ALA A 66 -8.84 -0.82 -7.06
C ALA A 66 -7.67 -0.67 -8.05
N GLU A 67 -7.89 -0.05 -9.23
CA GLU A 67 -6.82 0.21 -10.19
C GLU A 67 -5.80 1.22 -9.65
N VAL A 68 -6.27 2.20 -8.85
CA VAL A 68 -5.41 3.19 -8.19
C VAL A 68 -4.54 2.52 -7.13
N VAL A 69 -5.10 1.62 -6.32
CA VAL A 69 -4.36 0.87 -5.29
C VAL A 69 -3.32 -0.06 -5.92
N MET A 70 -3.69 -0.77 -6.99
CA MET A 70 -2.75 -1.59 -7.76
C MET A 70 -1.63 -0.75 -8.38
N HIS A 71 -1.96 0.43 -8.90
CA HIS A 71 -0.94 1.36 -9.41
C HIS A 71 0.00 1.84 -8.29
N ALA A 72 -0.53 2.14 -7.11
CA ALA A 72 0.24 2.52 -5.93
C ALA A 72 1.21 1.40 -5.52
N PHE A 73 0.75 0.15 -5.56
CA PHE A 73 1.59 -1.02 -5.31
C PHE A 73 2.75 -1.13 -6.31
N ASP A 74 2.50 -0.96 -7.61
CA ASP A 74 3.54 -1.01 -8.64
C ASP A 74 4.55 0.15 -8.51
N LEU A 75 4.09 1.34 -8.13
CA LEU A 75 4.95 2.49 -7.83
C LEU A 75 5.86 2.18 -6.63
N LEU A 76 5.31 1.60 -5.56
CA LEU A 76 6.08 1.19 -4.39
C LEU A 76 7.10 0.10 -4.75
N LYS A 77 6.72 -0.91 -5.53
CA LYS A 77 7.67 -1.94 -6.01
C LYS A 77 8.80 -1.33 -6.83
N THR A 78 8.47 -0.40 -7.73
CA THR A 78 9.48 0.30 -8.54
C THR A 78 10.40 1.13 -7.65
N TYR A 79 9.83 1.83 -6.66
CA TYR A 79 10.58 2.59 -5.66
C TYR A 79 11.58 1.70 -4.90
N LEU A 80 11.13 0.53 -4.42
CA LEU A 80 11.95 -0.39 -3.63
C LEU A 80 13.03 -1.13 -4.44
N THR A 81 12.84 -1.28 -5.75
CA THR A 81 13.74 -2.05 -6.62
C THR A 81 14.67 -1.20 -7.47
N SER A 82 14.46 0.13 -7.52
CA SER A 82 15.25 1.01 -8.38
C SER A 82 16.67 1.26 -7.81
N PRO A 83 17.75 0.94 -8.56
CA PRO A 83 19.12 1.16 -8.11
C PRO A 83 19.49 2.64 -7.94
N SER A 84 18.81 3.53 -8.66
CA SER A 84 18.99 4.98 -8.53
C SER A 84 18.40 5.54 -7.23
N PHE A 85 17.64 4.72 -6.50
CA PHE A 85 17.01 5.11 -5.24
C PHE A 85 17.97 5.07 -4.05
N GLU A 86 19.06 4.30 -4.12
CA GLU A 86 20.12 4.33 -3.09
C GLU A 86 20.73 5.74 -2.89
N ALA A 87 20.59 6.64 -3.87
CA ALA A 87 21.01 8.04 -3.77
C ALA A 87 19.97 8.96 -3.10
N VAL A 88 18.68 8.57 -3.05
CA VAL A 88 17.61 9.27 -2.33
C VAL A 88 17.61 8.79 -0.87
N HIS A 89 18.73 9.13 -0.21
CA HIS A 89 18.90 9.36 1.21
C HIS A 89 18.31 8.28 2.12
N ALA A 90 19.20 7.39 2.53
CA ALA A 90 19.05 6.68 3.80
C ALA A 90 18.52 7.62 4.91
N GLY A 91 17.32 7.32 5.44
CA GLY A 91 16.62 8.15 6.42
C GLY A 91 15.46 9.00 5.87
N THR A 92 15.17 8.95 4.56
CA THR A 92 13.95 9.55 4.01
C THR A 92 12.75 8.65 4.29
N VAL A 93 11.75 9.21 4.96
CA VAL A 93 10.42 8.60 5.11
C VAL A 93 9.62 8.90 3.86
N VAL A 94 8.96 7.89 3.30
CA VAL A 94 8.10 8.03 2.12
C VAL A 94 6.71 7.51 2.42
N SER A 95 5.68 8.27 2.04
CA SER A 95 4.31 7.80 2.00
C SER A 95 4.00 7.23 0.62
N VAL A 96 3.11 6.24 0.55
CA VAL A 96 2.62 5.73 -0.75
C VAL A 96 1.81 6.80 -1.46
N GLN A 97 1.04 7.61 -0.72
CA GLN A 97 0.33 8.78 -1.26
C GLN A 97 1.26 9.73 -2.03
N ASP A 98 2.42 10.08 -1.48
CA ASP A 98 3.38 10.96 -2.16
C ASP A 98 3.86 10.37 -3.49
N LEU A 99 3.98 9.05 -3.59
CA LEU A 99 4.36 8.37 -4.83
C LEU A 99 3.26 8.50 -5.87
N VAL A 100 2.01 8.27 -5.47
CA VAL A 100 0.82 8.42 -6.32
C VAL A 100 0.69 9.88 -6.81
N ASP A 101 0.78 10.86 -5.91
CA ASP A 101 0.66 12.28 -6.25
C ASP A 101 1.72 12.73 -7.25
N ARG A 102 2.98 12.30 -7.06
CA ARG A 102 4.09 12.61 -7.98
C ARG A 102 3.91 11.97 -9.35
N ALA A 103 3.34 10.76 -9.42
CA ALA A 103 3.05 10.09 -10.68
C ALA A 103 1.93 10.80 -11.45
N SER A 104 0.88 11.22 -10.75
CA SER A 104 -0.25 11.97 -11.30
C SER A 104 0.17 13.36 -11.81
N ALA A 105 1.03 14.07 -11.07
CA ALA A 105 1.54 15.38 -11.49
C ALA A 105 2.39 15.34 -12.77
N LYS A 106 3.07 14.22 -13.07
CA LYS A 106 3.89 14.05 -14.29
C LYS A 106 3.08 13.79 -15.55
N LYS A 107 1.79 13.47 -15.45
CA LYS A 107 0.90 13.22 -16.60
C LYS A 107 0.28 14.52 -17.17
N ASN A 108 0.45 15.66 -16.49
CA ASN A 108 0.02 16.99 -16.92
C ASN A 108 1.20 17.82 -17.45
#